data_AF-A0A179SEF3-F1
#
_entry.id   AF-A0A179SEF3-F1
#
_cell.length_a   1.000
_cell.length_b   1.000
_cell.length_c   1.000
_cell.angle_alpha   90.00
_cell.angle_beta   90.00
_cell.angle_gamma   90.00
#
_symmetry.space_group_name_H-M   'P 1'
#
loop_
_entity.id
_entity.type
_entity.pdbx_description
1 polymer ?
#
loop_
_entity_poly.entity_id
_entity_poly.type
_entity_poly.pdbx_seq_one_letter_code
_entity_poly.pdbx_strand_id
1 'polypeptide(L)'
;MADIIELWTTKRDTPKDRWTVLHVYGQTGGVEVARCTKEGRPGWLYLIGMCSAAFDTDVLAEVPDTPEGVAILDFVAPATLRAIDLAVMDAAAEAGDAA
;
A
#
# COMPACT_ATOMS: atom_id res chain seq x y z
N MET A 1 9.70 22.86 12.94
CA MET A 1 10.45 22.39 11.76
C MET A 1 9.65 21.20 11.26
N ALA A 2 8.98 21.29 10.11
CA ALA A 2 8.18 20.19 9.59
C ALA A 2 9.11 19.26 8.81
N ASP A 3 9.34 18.06 9.30
CA ASP A 3 10.05 17.03 8.55
C ASP A 3 9.19 16.66 7.34
N ILE A 4 9.72 16.91 6.14
CA ILE A 4 9.09 16.49 4.90
C ILE A 4 9.34 14.99 4.79
N ILE A 5 8.29 14.19 4.96
CA ILE A 5 8.34 12.75 4.75
C ILE A 5 8.13 12.50 3.25
N GLU A 6 9.21 12.16 2.56
CA GLU A 6 9.17 11.77 1.16
C GLU A 6 8.52 10.39 1.02
N LEU A 7 7.33 10.35 0.41
CA LEU A 7 6.65 9.12 0.01
C LEU A 7 7.31 8.61 -1.29
N TRP A 8 8.23 7.67 -1.17
CA TRP A 8 8.87 7.04 -2.33
C TRP A 8 7.87 6.21 -3.15
N THR A 9 8.06 6.20 -4.47
CA THR A 9 7.22 5.46 -5.41
C THR A 9 7.47 3.95 -5.32
N THR A 10 6.42 3.18 -5.62
CA THR A 10 6.32 1.71 -5.66
C THR A 10 7.61 0.93 -5.91
N LYS A 11 8.04 0.19 -4.89
CA LYS A 11 9.02 -0.90 -5.07
C LYS A 11 8.26 -2.21 -5.29
N ARG A 12 8.15 -2.63 -6.55
CA ARG A 12 7.69 -3.96 -6.94
C ARG A 12 8.69 -5.05 -6.51
N ASP A 13 8.19 -6.27 -6.30
CA ASP A 13 8.94 -7.49 -6.01
C ASP A 13 9.52 -7.62 -4.59
N THR A 14 8.82 -7.18 -3.53
CA THR A 14 9.20 -7.63 -2.18
C THR A 14 8.44 -8.91 -1.80
N PRO A 15 9.14 -10.02 -1.49
CA PRO A 15 8.51 -11.28 -1.11
C PRO A 15 7.53 -11.14 0.06
N LYS A 16 6.32 -11.73 -0.07
CA LYS A 16 5.24 -11.69 0.93
C LYS A 16 5.64 -12.22 2.31
N ASP A 17 6.54 -13.21 2.36
CA ASP A 17 7.03 -13.88 3.57
C ASP A 17 7.88 -12.98 4.49
N ARG A 18 8.35 -11.82 3.99
CA ARG A 18 9.17 -10.88 4.77
C ARG A 18 8.38 -9.75 5.42
N TRP A 19 7.05 -9.80 5.34
CA TRP A 19 6.16 -8.77 5.87
C TRP A 19 5.34 -9.32 7.04
N THR A 20 5.32 -8.57 8.14
CA THR A 20 4.40 -8.82 9.24
C THR A 20 3.25 -7.83 9.14
N VAL A 21 2.05 -8.31 8.84
CA VAL A 21 0.84 -7.49 8.77
C VAL A 21 0.42 -7.09 10.18
N LEU A 22 0.29 -5.78 10.39
CA LEU A 22 -0.14 -5.19 11.65
C LEU A 22 -1.61 -4.78 11.60
N HIS A 23 -2.06 -4.25 10.47
CA HIS A 23 -3.43 -3.78 10.29
C HIS A 23 -3.84 -3.83 8.82
N VAL A 24 -5.04 -4.33 8.52
CA VAL A 24 -5.61 -4.30 7.16
C VAL A 24 -6.65 -3.20 7.09
N TYR A 25 -6.49 -2.28 6.14
CA TYR A 25 -7.41 -1.17 5.94
C TYR A 25 -8.60 -1.56 5.06
N GLY A 26 -8.39 -2.50 4.14
CA GLY A 26 -9.45 -3.02 3.27
C GLY A 26 -8.91 -3.67 2.02
N GLN A 27 -9.83 -4.11 1.16
CA GLN A 27 -9.52 -4.73 -0.12
C GLN A 27 -10.41 -4.14 -1.22
N THR A 28 -9.80 -3.80 -2.35
CA THR A 28 -10.53 -3.38 -3.57
C THR A 28 -9.76 -3.79 -4.82
N GLY A 29 -10.46 -4.09 -5.91
CA GLY A 29 -9.81 -4.44 -7.18
C GLY A 29 -8.91 -5.68 -7.14
N GLY A 30 -9.14 -6.59 -6.18
CA GLY A 30 -8.25 -7.75 -5.94
C GLY A 30 -6.93 -7.41 -5.22
N VAL A 31 -6.79 -6.18 -4.73
CA VAL A 31 -5.64 -5.69 -3.96
C VAL A 31 -6.07 -5.41 -2.52
N GLU A 32 -5.38 -6.01 -1.56
CA GLU A 32 -5.49 -5.71 -0.14
C GLU A 32 -4.50 -4.60 0.23
N VAL A 33 -4.96 -3.58 0.96
CA VAL A 33 -4.10 -2.51 1.48
C VAL A 33 -3.91 -2.68 2.98
N ALA A 34 -2.66 -2.80 3.41
CA ALA A 34 -2.32 -3.10 4.80
C ALA A 34 -1.12 -2.28 5.30
N ARG A 35 -1.11 -2.01 6.61
CA ARG A 35 0.07 -1.55 7.35
C ARG A 35 0.87 -2.74 7.85
N CYS A 36 2.17 -2.71 7.58
CA CYS A 36 3.09 -3.81 7.87
C CYS A 36 4.43 -3.32 8.40
N THR A 37 5.18 -4.24 9.02
CA THR A 37 6.62 -4.11 9.26
C THR A 37 7.39 -5.08 8.37
N LYS A 38 8.67 -4.80 8.14
CA LYS A 38 9.56 -5.61 7.30
C LYS A 38 10.61 -6.32 8.13
N GLU A 39 10.78 -7.62 7.90
CA GLU A 39 11.84 -8.39 8.52
C GLU A 39 13.23 -7.78 8.18
N GLY A 40 14.08 -7.64 9.20
CA GLY A 40 15.42 -7.07 9.05
C GLY A 40 15.48 -5.55 8.92
N ARG A 41 14.34 -4.83 8.95
CA ARG A 41 14.30 -3.36 9.00
C ARG A 41 13.36 -2.85 10.10
N PRO A 42 13.77 -2.95 11.38
CA PRO A 42 12.98 -2.44 12.50
C PRO A 42 12.89 -0.90 12.47
N GLY A 43 11.86 -0.35 13.12
CA GLY A 43 11.65 1.09 13.25
C GLY A 43 10.98 1.76 12.05
N TRP A 44 10.44 0.98 11.12
CA TRP A 44 9.72 1.47 9.94
C TRP A 44 8.39 0.74 9.77
N LEU A 45 7.36 1.52 9.43
CA LEU A 45 6.05 1.05 9.01
C LEU A 45 5.89 1.25 7.51
N TYR A 46 5.16 0.35 6.89
CA TYR A 46 4.94 0.35 5.45
C TYR A 46 3.45 0.22 5.16
N LEU A 47 2.96 1.00 4.20
CA LEU A 47 1.69 0.73 3.55
C LEU A 47 1.98 -0.14 2.34
N ILE A 48 1.37 -1.31 2.27
CA ILE A 48 1.55 -2.24 1.16
C ILE A 48 0.23 -2.51 0.45
N GLY A 49 0.31 -2.64 -0.88
CA GLY A 49 -0.73 -3.21 -1.72
C GLY A 49 -0.36 -4.65 -2.08
N MET A 50 -1.17 -5.60 -1.64
CA MET A 50 -0.98 -7.03 -1.92
C MET A 50 -2.08 -7.50 -2.86
N CYS A 51 -1.72 -7.81 -4.10
CA CYS A 51 -2.65 -8.52 -4.97
C CYS A 51 -2.72 -9.99 -4.55
N SER A 52 -3.91 -10.55 -4.35
CA SER A 52 -4.05 -11.97 -3.96
C SER A 52 -3.66 -12.94 -5.08
N ALA A 53 -3.77 -12.50 -6.34
CA ALA A 53 -3.42 -13.26 -7.53
C ALA A 53 -1.93 -13.18 -7.90
N ALA A 54 -1.19 -12.20 -7.36
CA ALA A 54 0.25 -12.04 -7.58
C ALA A 54 1.05 -12.41 -6.33
N PHE A 55 2.26 -12.92 -6.52
CA PHE A 55 3.21 -13.13 -5.43
C PHE A 55 3.89 -11.83 -4.99
N ASP A 56 3.69 -10.74 -5.74
CA ASP A 56 4.36 -9.47 -5.54
C ASP A 56 3.54 -8.53 -4.65
N THR A 57 4.27 -7.86 -3.75
CA THR A 57 3.77 -6.82 -2.86
C THR A 57 4.31 -5.48 -3.32
N ASP A 58 3.42 -4.51 -3.52
CA ASP A 58 3.76 -3.13 -3.83
C ASP A 58 3.90 -2.31 -2.55
N VAL A 59 5.08 -1.74 -2.29
CA VAL A 59 5.25 -0.77 -1.19
C VAL A 59 4.73 0.59 -1.64
N LEU A 60 3.65 1.06 -1.03
CA LEU A 60 2.94 2.30 -1.38
C LEU A 60 3.43 3.50 -0.56
N ALA A 61 3.90 3.25 0.67
CA ALA A 61 4.47 4.26 1.56
C ALA A 61 5.44 3.60 2.55
N GLU A 62 6.45 4.35 2.99
CA GLU A 62 7.22 4.03 4.20
C GLU A 62 7.25 5.23 5.14
N VAL A 63 7.12 4.97 6.44
CA VAL A 63 7.21 5.99 7.49
C VAL A 63 7.93 5.41 8.71
N PRO A 64 8.54 6.24 9.57
CA PRO A 64 9.06 5.77 10.84
C PRO A 64 7.98 5.11 11.70
N ASP A 65 8.36 4.09 12.47
CA ASP A 65 7.48 3.42 13.44
C ASP A 65 7.32 4.29 14.69
N THR A 66 6.48 5.32 14.56
CA THR A 66 6.09 6.25 15.62
C THR A 66 4.57 6.45 15.61
N PRO A 67 3.96 6.97 16.69
CA PRO A 67 2.54 7.30 16.72
C PRO A 67 2.12 8.24 15.57
N GLU A 68 2.99 9.15 15.16
CA GLU A 68 2.78 10.04 14.02
C GLU A 68 2.80 9.26 12.69
N GLY A 69 3.74 8.34 12.52
CA GLY A 69 3.79 7.46 11.35
C GLY A 69 2.52 6.60 11.22
N VAL A 70 2.05 6.04 12.32
CA VAL A 70 0.77 5.31 12.41
C VAL A 70 -0.38 6.21 11.91
N ALA A 71 -0.49 7.43 12.42
CA ALA A 71 -1.54 8.37 12.04
C ALA A 71 -1.48 8.78 10.56
N ILE A 72 -0.28 8.96 10.01
CA ILE A 72 -0.08 9.24 8.57
C ILE A 72 -0.61 8.08 7.73
N LEU A 73 -0.25 6.84 8.06
CA LEU A 73 -0.72 5.67 7.32
C LEU A 73 -2.24 5.49 7.43
N ASP A 74 -2.80 5.70 8.62
CA ASP A 74 -4.25 5.63 8.85
C ASP A 74 -5.01 6.69 8.05
N PHE A 75 -4.42 7.88 7.86
CA PHE A 75 -4.98 8.95 7.05
C PHE A 75 -4.91 8.67 5.55
N VAL A 76 -3.79 8.11 5.06
CA VAL A 76 -3.54 7.92 3.62
C VAL A 76 -4.16 6.63 3.08
N ALA A 77 -4.37 5.61 3.91
CA ALA A 77 -4.91 4.32 3.47
C ALA A 77 -6.29 4.39 2.80
N PRO A 78 -7.29 5.16 3.30
CA PRO A 78 -8.58 5.30 2.62
C PRO A 78 -8.45 5.96 1.24
N ALA A 79 -7.58 6.96 1.10
CA ALA A 79 -7.31 7.62 -0.18
C ALA A 79 -6.65 6.65 -1.18
N THR A 80 -5.76 5.80 -0.67
CA THR A 80 -5.09 4.74 -1.45
C THR A 80 -6.11 3.73 -1.99
N LEU A 81 -7.00 3.22 -1.12
CA LEU A 81 -8.07 2.30 -1.54
C LEU A 81 -8.94 2.93 -2.63
N ARG A 82 -9.32 4.21 -2.47
CA ARG A 82 -10.13 4.89 -3.48
C ARG A 82 -9.40 5.08 -4.81
N ALA A 83 -8.10 5.35 -4.77
CA ALA A 83 -7.29 5.47 -5.98
C ALA A 83 -7.18 4.13 -6.74
N ILE A 84 -7.01 3.01 -6.02
CA ILE A 84 -6.99 1.68 -6.63
C ILE A 84 -8.34 1.37 -7.29
N ASP A 85 -9.44 1.63 -6.58
CA ASP A 85 -10.80 1.42 -7.10
C ASP A 85 -11.04 2.20 -8.40
N LEU A 86 -10.66 3.49 -8.43
CA LEU A 86 -10.77 4.32 -9.62
C LEU A 86 -9.93 3.79 -10.78
N ALA A 87 -8.67 3.40 -10.52
CA ALA A 87 -7.80 2.84 -11.55
C ALA A 87 -8.35 1.54 -12.16
N VAL A 88 -9.02 0.70 -11.37
CA VAL A 88 -9.68 -0.51 -11.86
C VAL A 88 -10.91 -0.18 -12.71
N MET A 89 -11.69 0.83 -12.31
CA MET A 89 -12.83 1.29 -13.11
C MET A 89 -12.39 1.87 -14.45
N ASP A 90 -11.32 2.67 -14.47
CA ASP A 90 -10.76 3.24 -15.70
C ASP A 90 -10.28 2.13 -16.65
N ALA A 91 -9.53 1.15 -16.14
CA ALA A 91 -9.08 0.00 -16.93
C ALA A 91 -10.25 -0.83 -17.50
N ALA A 92 -11.34 -0.98 -16.73
CA ALA A 92 -12.54 -1.67 -17.19
C ALA A 92 -13.27 -0.86 -18.29
N ALA A 93 -13.29 0.47 -18.19
CA ALA A 93 -13.86 1.34 -19.21
C ALA A 93 -13.07 1.26 -20.53
N GLU A 94 -11.73 1.29 -20.47
CA GLU A 94 -10.86 1.15 -21.64
C GLU A 94 -11.02 -0.23 -22.32
N ALA A 95 -11.18 -1.29 -21.54
CA ALA A 95 -11.40 -2.63 -22.07
C ALA A 95 -12.79 -2.81 -22.73
N GLY A 96 -13.80 -2.08 -22.25
CA GLY A 96 -15.16 -2.11 -22.77
C GLY A 96 -15.35 -1.34 -24.08
N ASP A 97 -14.53 -0.31 -24.34
CA ASP A 97 -14.57 0.50 -25.57
C ASP A 97 -13.86 -0.18 -26.76
N ALA A 98 -13.15 -1.29 -26.52
CA ALA A 98 -12.43 -2.07 -27.53
C ALA A 98 -13.24 -3.23 -28.14
N ALA A 99 -14.54 -3.35 -27.84
CA ALA A 99 -15.42 -4.44 -28.27
C ALA A 99 -16.59 -3.95 -29.13
#